data_AF-A0A836C1A5-F1
#
_entry.id   AF-A0A836C1A5-F1
#
_cell.length_a   1.000
_cell.length_b   1.000
_cell.length_c   1.000
_cell.angle_alpha   90.00
_cell.angle_beta   90.00
_cell.angle_gamma   90.00
#
_symmetry.space_group_name_H-M   'P 1'
#
loop_
_entity.id
_entity.type
_entity.pdbx_description
1 polymer ?
#
loop_
_entity_poly.entity_id
_entity_poly.type
_entity_poly.pdbx_seq_one_letter_code
_entity_poly.pdbx_strand_id
1 'polypeptide(L)'
;MEKRCARSNAEERWHRCRAVLQRGLELNPGSSCLIQAWGLMELQRGNLWAAVSLLERCASLDSNCRPVLRWHQVQTARKTVGSRSGRGRRSTGQLPEGTQSA
;
A
#
# COMPACT_ATOMS: atom_id res chain seq x y z
N MET A 1 15.94 -25.66 1.32
CA MET A 1 14.66 -25.31 1.97
C MET A 1 14.04 -24.14 1.24
N GLU A 2 13.20 -24.46 0.27
CA GLU A 2 12.66 -23.51 -0.70
C GLU A 2 11.35 -22.91 -0.18
N LYS A 3 11.36 -21.59 0.07
CA LYS A 3 10.16 -20.82 0.41
C LYS A 3 9.30 -20.62 -0.85
N ARG A 4 8.76 -21.68 -1.43
CA ARG A 4 7.68 -21.57 -2.44
C ARG A 4 6.33 -21.51 -1.72
N CYS A 5 6.15 -20.52 -0.85
CA CYS A 5 4.84 -20.25 -0.27
C CYS A 5 3.90 -19.71 -1.36
N ALA A 6 2.94 -20.53 -1.80
CA ALA A 6 1.57 -20.15 -2.19
C ALA A 6 1.39 -18.84 -2.99
N ARG A 7 2.20 -18.62 -4.05
CA ARG A 7 2.15 -17.39 -4.86
C ARG A 7 0.79 -17.17 -5.54
N SER A 8 0.05 -18.23 -5.86
CA SER A 8 -1.21 -18.12 -6.61
C SER A 8 -2.40 -17.61 -5.77
N ASN A 9 -2.43 -17.87 -4.46
CA ASN A 9 -3.56 -17.47 -3.60
C ASN A 9 -3.35 -16.11 -2.92
N ALA A 10 -2.18 -15.47 -3.06
CA ALA A 10 -1.91 -14.20 -2.39
C ALA A 10 -2.67 -13.02 -3.04
N GLU A 11 -2.67 -12.96 -4.38
CA GLU A 11 -3.42 -11.95 -5.14
C GLU A 11 -4.91 -11.98 -4.80
N GLU A 12 -5.52 -13.18 -4.85
CA GLU A 12 -6.93 -13.36 -4.55
C GLU A 12 -7.27 -12.94 -3.11
N ARG A 13 -6.43 -13.30 -2.14
CA ARG A 13 -6.60 -12.87 -0.75
C ARG A 13 -6.54 -11.36 -0.60
N TRP A 14 -5.65 -10.69 -1.33
CA TRP A 14 -5.59 -9.22 -1.32
C TRP A 14 -6.81 -8.58 -1.94
N HIS A 15 -7.29 -9.10 -3.07
CA HIS A 15 -8.51 -8.61 -3.71
C HIS A 15 -9.73 -8.79 -2.81
N ARG A 16 -9.89 -9.97 -2.19
CA ARG A 16 -10.98 -10.22 -1.22
C ARG A 16 -10.86 -9.32 0.01
N CYS A 17 -9.65 -9.12 0.55
CA CYS A 17 -9.42 -8.23 1.68
C CYS A 17 -9.82 -6.78 1.34
N ARG A 18 -9.44 -6.27 0.15
CA ARG A 18 -9.89 -4.95 -0.32
C ARG A 18 -11.40 -4.86 -0.43
N ALA A 19 -12.06 -5.87 -1.01
CA ALA A 19 -13.51 -5.88 -1.15
C ALA A 19 -14.23 -5.80 0.21
N VAL A 20 -13.77 -6.58 1.20
CA VAL A 20 -14.34 -6.57 2.56
C VAL A 20 -14.09 -5.22 3.25
N LEU A 21 -12.88 -4.67 3.16
CA LEU A 21 -12.55 -3.38 3.78
C LEU A 21 -13.30 -2.23 3.14
N GLN A 22 -13.44 -2.24 1.81
CA GLN A 22 -14.24 -1.26 1.08
C GLN A 22 -15.70 -1.33 1.53
N ARG A 23 -16.28 -2.53 1.60
CA ARG A 23 -17.66 -2.69 2.05
C ARG A 23 -17.84 -2.24 3.51
N GLY A 24 -16.86 -2.54 4.36
CA GLY A 24 -16.84 -2.09 5.75
C GLY A 24 -16.82 -0.56 5.86
N LEU A 25 -16.09 0.13 4.99
CA LEU A 25 -16.03 1.59 4.96
C LEU A 25 -17.26 2.25 4.34
N GLU A 26 -17.94 1.58 3.40
CA GLU A 26 -19.26 2.03 2.94
C GLU A 26 -20.28 2.03 4.08
N LEU A 27 -20.23 1.02 4.94
CA LEU A 27 -21.11 0.89 6.11
C LEU A 27 -20.69 1.80 7.27
N ASN A 28 -19.39 1.99 7.48
CA ASN A 28 -18.84 2.84 8.52
C ASN A 28 -17.62 3.63 8.02
N PRO A 29 -17.82 4.82 7.43
CA PRO A 29 -16.75 5.62 6.85
C PRO A 29 -15.84 6.28 7.91
N GLY A 30 -16.24 6.26 9.19
CA GLY A 30 -15.50 6.84 10.31
C GLY A 30 -14.67 5.82 11.09
N SER A 31 -14.66 4.55 10.70
CA SER A 31 -13.94 3.52 11.45
C SER A 31 -12.42 3.65 11.24
N SER A 32 -11.74 4.21 12.23
CA SER A 32 -10.28 4.30 12.29
C SER A 32 -9.62 2.93 12.14
N CYS A 33 -10.16 1.88 12.75
CA CYS A 33 -9.62 0.52 12.64
C CYS A 33 -9.63 -0.01 11.19
N LEU A 34 -10.71 0.23 10.42
CA LEU A 34 -10.80 -0.20 9.02
C LEU A 34 -9.82 0.56 8.13
N ILE A 35 -9.68 1.87 8.35
CA ILE A 35 -8.73 2.71 7.62
C ILE A 35 -7.28 2.28 7.92
N GLN A 36 -6.98 1.96 9.18
CA GLN A 36 -5.68 1.44 9.60
C GLN A 36 -5.37 0.11 8.91
N ALA A 37 -6.31 -0.85 8.95
CA ALA A 37 -6.15 -2.16 8.32
C ALA A 37 -5.90 -2.04 6.82
N TRP A 38 -6.61 -1.14 6.13
CA TRP A 38 -6.37 -0.87 4.72
C TRP A 38 -4.98 -0.28 4.47
N GLY A 39 -4.56 0.72 5.26
CA GLY A 39 -3.23 1.31 5.14
C GLY A 39 -2.10 0.29 5.30
N LEU A 40 -2.22 -0.65 6.24
CA LEU A 40 -1.22 -1.71 6.46
C LEU A 40 -1.19 -2.74 5.33
N MET A 41 -2.34 -3.06 4.75
CA MET A 41 -2.41 -3.96 3.60
C MET A 41 -1.76 -3.33 2.35
N GLU A 42 -2.00 -2.04 2.10
CA GLU A 42 -1.33 -1.31 1.01
C GLU A 42 0.20 -1.24 1.23
N LEU A 43 0.64 -1.13 2.49
CA LEU A 43 2.06 -1.16 2.84
C LEU A 43 2.69 -2.51 2.47
N GLN A 44 2.00 -3.61 2.78
CA GLN A 44 2.44 -4.97 2.42
C GLN A 44 2.44 -5.19 0.89
N ARG A 45 1.56 -4.50 0.16
CA ARG A 45 1.50 -4.53 -1.31
C ARG A 45 2.59 -3.71 -1.98
N GLY A 46 3.27 -2.83 -1.24
CA GLY A 46 4.28 -1.89 -1.76
C GLY A 46 3.70 -0.55 -2.23
N ASN A 47 2.41 -0.31 -2.01
CA ASN A 47 1.74 0.95 -2.31
C ASN A 47 1.98 1.97 -1.18
N LEU A 48 3.23 2.40 -1.04
CA LEU A 48 3.69 3.24 0.07
C LEU A 48 2.92 4.56 0.19
N TRP A 49 2.54 5.15 -0.94
CA TRP A 49 1.80 6.42 -0.95
C TRP A 49 0.41 6.27 -0.34
N ALA A 50 -0.38 5.31 -0.85
CA ALA A 50 -1.73 5.03 -0.35
C ALA A 50 -1.70 4.60 1.13
N ALA A 51 -0.71 3.77 1.50
CA ALA A 51 -0.51 3.34 2.88
C ALA A 51 -0.31 4.53 3.83
N VAL A 52 0.62 5.44 3.51
CA VAL A 52 0.91 6.60 4.35
C VAL A 52 -0.30 7.53 4.46
N SER A 53 -0.98 7.84 3.34
CA SER A 53 -2.16 8.70 3.36
C SER A 53 -3.31 8.11 4.19
N LEU A 54 -3.55 6.80 4.11
CA LEU A 54 -4.57 6.13 4.92
C LEU A 54 -4.20 6.14 6.41
N LEU A 55 -2.94 5.85 6.75
CA LEU A 55 -2.49 5.83 8.15
C LEU A 55 -2.50 7.23 8.78
N GLU A 56 -2.13 8.27 8.02
CA GLU A 56 -2.24 9.66 8.48
C GLU A 56 -3.69 10.07 8.68
N ARG A 57 -4.59 9.70 7.75
CA ARG A 57 -6.04 9.90 7.91
C ARG A 57 -6.57 9.18 9.16
N CYS A 58 -6.13 7.95 9.44
CA CYS A 58 -6.52 7.24 10.66
C CYS A 58 -6.09 7.99 11.93
N ALA A 59 -4.85 8.46 11.97
CA ALA A 59 -4.30 9.18 13.11
C ALA A 59 -4.96 10.56 13.34
N SER A 60 -5.53 11.16 12.30
CA SER A 60 -6.36 12.37 12.41
C SER A 60 -7.76 12.08 12.97
N LEU A 61 -8.33 10.91 12.68
CA LEU A 61 -9.67 10.53 13.15
C LEU A 61 -9.64 10.04 14.60
N ASP A 62 -8.66 9.22 14.97
CA ASP A 62 -8.57 8.65 16.31
C ASP A 62 -7.15 8.76 16.88
N SER A 63 -7.07 9.21 18.14
CA SER A 63 -5.81 9.43 18.84
C SER A 63 -5.07 8.13 19.18
N ASN A 64 -5.77 7.01 19.31
CA ASN A 64 -5.20 5.67 19.51
C ASN A 64 -4.55 5.13 18.24
N CYS A 65 -4.86 5.71 17.09
CA CYS A 65 -4.24 5.34 15.82
C CYS A 65 -2.84 5.97 15.65
N ARG A 66 -2.51 7.04 16.39
CA ARG A 66 -1.20 7.72 16.35
C ARG A 66 0.05 6.81 16.49
N PRO A 67 0.11 5.80 17.36
CA PRO A 67 1.25 4.89 17.44
C PRO A 67 1.56 4.16 16.12
N VAL A 68 0.58 3.96 15.23
CA VAL A 68 0.81 3.30 13.93
C VAL A 68 1.81 4.06 13.06
N LEU A 69 1.86 5.39 13.18
CA LEU A 69 2.78 6.24 12.42
C LEU A 69 4.23 6.13 12.88
N ARG A 70 4.47 5.57 14.08
CA ARG A 70 5.82 5.37 14.63
C ARG A 70 6.45 4.04 14.20
N TRP A 71 5.71 3.15 13.55
CA TRP A 71 6.25 1.87 13.12
C TRP A 71 7.36 2.05 12.09
N HIS A 72 8.43 1.27 12.22
CA HIS A 72 9.63 1.40 11.37
C HIS A 72 9.28 1.34 9.87
N GLN A 73 8.44 0.39 9.46
CA GLN A 73 8.04 0.24 8.05
C GLN A 73 7.27 1.46 7.52
N VAL A 74 6.38 2.03 8.35
CA VAL A 74 5.61 3.24 8.01
C VAL A 74 6.54 4.45 7.94
N GLN A 75 7.49 4.59 8.87
CA GLN A 75 8.49 5.66 8.83
C GLN A 75 9.38 5.58 7.59
N THR A 76 9.84 4.39 7.22
CA THR A 76 10.59 4.18 5.98
C THR A 76 9.73 4.56 4.77
N ALA A 77 8.48 4.11 4.71
CA ALA A 77 7.55 4.46 3.65
C ALA A 77 7.34 5.98 3.52
N ARG A 78 7.16 6.69 4.65
CA ARG A 78 7.00 8.15 4.70
C ARG A 78 8.23 8.87 4.13
N LYS A 79 9.43 8.45 4.53
CA LYS A 79 10.69 8.98 3.99
C LYS A 79 10.81 8.74 2.49
N THR A 80 10.44 7.54 2.02
CA THR A 80 10.45 7.19 0.58
C THR A 80 9.45 8.02 -0.23
N VAL A 81 8.24 8.24 0.28
CA VAL A 81 7.21 9.07 -0.37
C VAL A 81 7.69 10.53 -0.47
N GLY A 82 8.23 11.10 0.61
CA GLY A 82 8.79 12.46 0.60
C GLY A 82 9.97 12.61 -0.37
N SER A 83 10.81 11.57 -0.51
CA SER A 83 11.95 11.58 -1.43
C SER A 83 11.56 11.48 -2.91
N ARG A 84 10.41 10.85 -3.24
CA ARG A 84 9.92 10.72 -4.62
C ARG A 84 9.30 12.01 -5.16
N SER A 85 8.76 12.87 -4.30
CA SER A 85 8.23 14.17 -4.72
C SER A 85 9.32 15.13 -5.25
N GLY A 86 10.59 14.89 -4.89
CA GLY A 86 11.74 15.68 -5.36
C GLY A 86 12.46 15.12 -6.60
N ARG A 87 12.11 13.91 -7.07
CA ARG A 87 12.63 13.35 -8.33
C ARG A 87 11.50 13.36 -9.35
N GLY A 88 11.38 14.50 -10.03
CA GLY A 88 10.59 14.61 -11.26
C GLY A 88 10.86 13.41 -12.16
N ARG A 89 9.78 12.91 -12.78
CA ARG A 89 9.79 11.87 -13.81
C ARG A 89 10.96 12.10 -14.78
N ARG A 90 12.02 11.31 -14.63
CA ARG A 90 12.95 10.98 -15.70
C ARG A 90 12.73 9.51 -16.02
N SER A 91 12.18 9.29 -17.20
CA SER A 91 12.50 8.22 -18.14
C SER A 91 12.48 6.77 -17.62
N THR A 92 11.39 6.07 -17.94
CA THR A 92 11.49 4.76 -18.59
C THR A 92 10.68 4.93 -19.88
N GLY A 93 11.26 5.11 -21.07
CA GLY A 93 12.42 4.39 -21.58
C GLY A 93 12.00 3.01 -22.08
N GLN A 94 10.86 2.92 -22.79
CA GLN A 94 10.49 1.77 -23.59
C GLN A 94 11.47 1.72 -24.78
N LEU A 95 12.31 0.68 -24.82
CA LEU A 95 13.27 0.37 -25.88
C LEU A 95 13.07 -1.11 -26.26
N PRO A 96 13.52 -1.54 -27.45
CA PRO A 96 12.67 -1.82 -28.61
C PRO A 96 12.22 -3.29 -28.66
N GLU A 97 11.09 -3.51 -29.31
CA GLU A 97 10.63 -4.86 -29.65
C GLU A 97 11.63 -5.51 -30.60
N GLY A 98 12.15 -6.66 -30.17
CA GLY A 98 13.09 -7.45 -30.94
C GLY A 98 12.47 -7.92 -32.25
N THR A 99 13.16 -7.61 -33.33
CA THR A 99 13.05 -8.23 -34.65
C THR A 99 12.89 -9.74 -34.52
N GLN A 100 11.71 -10.27 -34.85
CA GLN A 100 11.54 -11.69 -35.16
C GLN A 100 11.68 -11.86 -36.68
N SER A 101 12.74 -12.55 -37.06
CA SER A 101 13.03 -13.04 -38.40
C SER A 101 11.93 -13.98 -38.90
N ALA A 102 11.56 -13.83 -40.17
CA ALA A 102 10.91 -14.84 -40.99
C ALA A 102 11.71 -14.94 -42.30
#